data_AF-A0A838JAK7-F1
#
_entry.id   AF-A0A838JAK7-F1
#
_cell.length_a   1.000
_cell.length_b   1.000
_cell.length_c   1.000
_cell.angle_alpha   90.00
_cell.angle_beta   90.00
_cell.angle_gamma   90.00
#
_symmetry.space_group_name_H-M   'P 1'
#
loop_
_entity.id
_entity.type
_entity.pdbx_description
1 polymer ?
#
loop_
_entity_poly.entity_id
_entity_poly.type
_entity_poly.pdbx_seq_one_letter_code
_entity_poly.pdbx_strand_id
1 'polypeptide(L)' 'MAEQGWMTAAEIAGELGATEYSVNRAISALRIQGKKDITDRRRLIYPPGSVDKVKVWLESN' A
#
# COMPACT_ATOMS: atom_id res chain seq x y z
N MET A 1 10.29 8.43 -15.52
CA MET A 1 9.87 8.22 -14.13
C MET A 1 8.46 7.67 -14.19
N ALA A 2 8.26 6.38 -13.92
CA ALA A 2 6.90 5.83 -13.90
C ALA A 2 6.15 6.49 -12.75
N GLU A 3 5.15 7.33 -13.07
CA GLU A 3 4.13 7.75 -12.12
C GLU A 3 3.47 6.49 -11.59
N GLN A 4 3.93 6.00 -10.43
CA GLN A 4 3.24 4.91 -9.75
C GLN A 4 1.84 5.44 -9.43
N GLY A 5 0.84 4.89 -10.11
CA GLY A 5 -0.56 5.20 -9.86
C GLY A 5 -0.95 4.84 -8.43
N TRP A 6 -2.21 5.09 -8.08
CA TRP A 6 -2.71 4.58 -6.81
C TRP A 6 -2.68 3.05 -6.83
N MET A 7 -2.13 2.42 -5.79
CA MET A 7 -1.91 0.97 -5.73
C MET A 7 -2.74 0.35 -4.62
N THR A 8 -3.26 -0.85 -4.85
CA THR A 8 -3.87 -1.67 -3.81
C THR A 8 -2.82 -2.21 -2.84
N ALA A 9 -3.27 -2.65 -1.65
CA ALA A 9 -2.36 -3.34 -0.71
C ALA A 9 -1.70 -4.58 -1.32
N ALA A 10 -2.41 -5.29 -2.21
CA ALA A 10 -1.91 -6.45 -2.94
C ALA A 10 -0.76 -6.08 -3.88
N GLU A 11 -0.90 -5.00 -4.63
CA GLU A 11 0.14 -4.50 -5.53
C GLU A 11 1.36 -4.01 -4.75
N ILE A 12 1.15 -3.28 -3.65
CA ILE A 12 2.23 -2.87 -2.75
C ILE A 12 2.96 -4.09 -2.17
N ALA A 13 2.22 -5.13 -1.78
CA ALA A 13 2.80 -6.39 -1.31
C ALA A 13 3.66 -7.07 -2.37
N GLY A 14 3.17 -7.12 -3.62
CA GLY A 14 3.92 -7.64 -4.77
C GLY A 14 5.23 -6.88 -5.02
N GLU A 15 5.19 -5.55 -5.02
CA GLU A 15 6.37 -4.70 -5.21
C GLU A 15 7.42 -4.88 -4.10
N LEU A 16 6.97 -5.10 -2.87
CA LEU A 16 7.85 -5.25 -1.70
C LEU A 16 8.29 -6.69 -1.42
N GLY A 17 7.77 -7.67 -2.17
CA GLY A 17 7.97 -9.09 -1.87
C GLY A 17 7.43 -9.48 -0.48
N ALA A 18 6.42 -8.76 0.00
CA ALA A 18 5.83 -8.91 1.33
C ALA A 18 4.44 -9.56 1.24
N THR A 19 3.88 -9.95 2.38
CA THR A 19 2.48 -10.41 2.43
C THR A 19 1.52 -9.22 2.50
N GLU A 20 0.35 -9.37 1.88
CA GLU A 20 -0.72 -8.36 1.95
C GLU A 20 -1.15 -8.08 3.40
N TYR A 21 -1.04 -9.07 4.29
CA TYR A 21 -1.27 -8.92 5.73
C TYR A 21 -0.27 -7.95 6.37
N SER A 22 1.03 -8.14 6.13
CA SER A 22 2.08 -7.25 6.66
C SER A 22 1.92 -5.82 6.14
N VAL A 23 1.56 -5.68 4.86
CA VAL A 23 1.28 -4.37 4.25
C VAL A 23 0.05 -3.71 4.89
N ASN A 24 -1.06 -4.43 5.07
CA ASN A 24 -2.24 -3.89 5.75
C ASN A 24 -1.96 -3.48 7.19
N ARG A 25 -1.11 -4.24 7.90
CA ARG A 25 -0.66 -3.89 9.25
C ARG A 25 0.15 -2.60 9.23
N ALA A 26 1.09 -2.45 8.30
CA ALA A 26 1.89 -1.23 8.13
C ALA A 26 1.00 -0.01 7.80
N ILE A 27 0.09 -0.15 6.83
CA ILE A 27 -0.87 0.88 6.43
C ILE A 27 -1.71 1.34 7.62
N SER A 28 -2.19 0.39 8.43
CA SER A 28 -2.97 0.67 9.63
C SER A 28 -2.14 1.39 10.70
N ALA A 29 -0.91 0.96 10.94
CA ALA A 29 0.02 1.57 11.89
C ALA A 29 0.39 3.00 11.48
N LEU A 30 0.61 3.22 10.19
CA LEU A 30 0.98 4.52 9.60
C LEU A 30 -0.22 5.43 9.32
N ARG A 31 -1.45 4.93 9.53
CA ARG A 31 -2.72 5.64 9.24
C ARG A 31 -2.79 6.20 7.82
N ILE A 32 -2.25 5.46 6.85
CA ILE A 32 -2.24 5.87 5.44
C ILE A 32 -3.68 5.93 4.93
N GLN A 33 -4.09 7.10 4.43
CA GLN A 33 -5.43 7.29 3.88
C GLN A 33 -5.50 6.68 2.47
N GLY A 34 -6.24 5.58 2.35
CA GLY A 34 -6.64 5.02 1.06
C GLY A 34 -7.97 5.62 0.60
N LYS A 35 -8.25 5.53 -0.70
CA LYS A 35 -9.57 5.82 -1.27
C LYS A 35 -10.15 4.55 -1.86
N LYS A 36 -11.48 4.48 -1.98
CA LYS A 36 -12.13 3.38 -2.68
C LYS A 36 -11.74 3.41 -4.15
N ASP A 37 -11.42 2.25 -4.70
CA ASP A 37 -11.20 2.14 -6.13
C ASP A 37 -12.50 2.43 -6.89
N ILE A 38 -12.38 3.14 -8.00
CA ILE A 38 -13.53 3.56 -8.81
C ILE A 38 -14.08 2.39 -9.65
N THR A 39 -13.24 1.42 -9.98
CA THR A 39 -13.56 0.25 -10.79
C THR A 39 -14.09 -0.88 -9.91
N ASP A 40 -13.52 -1.04 -8.71
CA ASP A 40 -13.95 -2.00 -7.70
C ASP A 40 -14.13 -1.33 -6.33
N ARG A 41 -15.37 -0.95 -6.00
CA ARG A 41 -15.69 -0.26 -4.73
C ARG A 41 -15.41 -1.08 -3.46
N ARG A 42 -15.04 -2.36 -3.59
CA ARG A 42 -14.65 -3.24 -2.48
C ARG A 42 -13.16 -3.14 -2.17
N ARG A 43 -12.35 -2.58 -3.08
CA ARG A 43 -10.91 -2.39 -2.91
C ARG A 43 -10.57 -0.98 -2.46
N LEU A 44 -9.55 -0.89 -1.60
CA LEU A 44 -8.89 0.35 -1.26
C LEU A 44 -7.60 0.46 -2.08
N ILE A 45 -7.40 1.63 -2.66
CA ILE A 45 -6.18 2.03 -3.34
C ILE A 45 -5.51 3.14 -2.53
N TYR A 46 -4.19 3.11 -2.50
CA TYR A 46 -3.35 3.96 -1.68
C TYR A 46 -2.50 4.86 -2.58
N PRO A 47 -2.21 6.09 -2.13
CA PRO A 47 -1.53 7.07 -2.96
C PRO A 47 -0.10 6.64 -3.31
N PRO A 48 0.48 7.19 -4.40
CA PRO A 48 1.91 7.10 -4.66
C PRO A 48 2.73 7.47 -3.43
N GLY A 49 3.80 6.71 -3.17
CA GLY A 49 4.63 6.87 -1.97
C GLY A 49 4.15 6.08 -0.75
N SER A 50 2.99 5.42 -0.81
CA SER A 50 2.59 4.47 0.24
C SER A 50 3.54 3.27 0.30
N VAL A 51 4.05 2.83 -0.86
CA VAL A 51 5.05 1.75 -0.98
C VAL A 51 6.29 2.05 -0.14
N ASP A 52 6.88 3.24 -0.31
CA ASP A 52 8.09 3.66 0.39
C ASP A 52 7.87 3.74 1.92
N LYS A 53 6.75 4.34 2.34
CA LYS A 53 6.38 4.40 3.77
C LYS A 53 6.19 3.03 4.39
N VAL A 54 5.51 2.12 3.68
CA VAL A 54 5.29 0.75 4.13
C VAL A 54 6.61 0.00 4.19
N LYS A 55 7.49 0.16 3.19
CA LYS A 55 8.81 -0.44 3.16
C LYS A 55 9.64 -0.04 4.38
N VAL A 56 9.80 1.25 4.63
CA VAL A 56 10.57 1.78 5.77
C VAL A 56 10.03 1.23 7.09
N TRP A 57 8.70 1.13 7.23
CA TRP A 57 8.09 0.56 8.42
C TRP A 57 8.38 -0.94 8.58
N LEU A 58 8.30 -1.71 7.50
CA LEU A 58 8.59 -3.16 7.49
C LEU A 58 10.07 -3.44 7.75
N GLU A 59 10.99 -2.60 7.29
CA GLU A 59 12.43 -2.74 7.59
C GLU A 59 12.75 -2.42 9.06
N SER A 60 11.86 -1.68 9.74
CA SER A 60 12.01 -1.26 11.13
C SER A 60 11.30 -2.19 12.14
N ASN A 61 10.60 -3.25 11.70
CA ASN A 61 9.81 -4.17 12.53
C ASN A 61 10.05 -5.64 12.17
#